data_AF-A0A1V5HK80-F1
#
_entry.id   AF-A0A1V5HK80-F1
#
_cell.length_a   1.000
_cell.length_b   1.000
_cell.length_c   1.000
_cell.angle_alpha   90.00
_cell.angle_beta   90.00
_cell.angle_gamma   90.00
#
_symmetry.space_group_name_H-M   'P 1'
#
loop_
_entity.id
_entity.type
_entity.pdbx_description
1 polymer ?
#
loop_
_entity_poly.entity_id
_entity_poly.type
_entity_poly.pdbx_seq_one_letter_code
_entity_poly.pdbx_strand_id
1 'polypeptide(L)' 'MADTKPLQIRTANGDELLFVEGGSFVMGELEGSESPAHRVNLTYDLYVGKYPVTFQEYD' A
#
# COMPACT_ATOMS: atom_id res chain seq x y z
N MET A 1 -24.40 -2.98 -9.13
CA MET A 1 -23.77 -4.24 -8.68
C MET A 1 -22.40 -3.80 -8.19
N ALA A 2 -22.10 -3.94 -6.90
CA ALA A 2 -20.81 -3.46 -6.37
C ALA A 2 -19.74 -4.48 -6.74
N ASP A 3 -18.79 -4.09 -7.59
CA ASP A 3 -17.62 -4.90 -7.91
C ASP A 3 -16.74 -5.00 -6.65
N THR A 4 -16.83 -6.12 -5.93
CA THR A 4 -16.02 -6.35 -4.73
C THR A 4 -14.57 -6.59 -5.15
N LYS A 5 -13.69 -5.62 -4.88
CA LYS A 5 -12.25 -5.79 -5.07
C LYS A 5 -11.69 -6.74 -4.00
N PRO A 6 -10.91 -7.77 -4.37
CA PRO A 6 -10.37 -8.71 -3.40
C PRO A 6 -9.34 -8.02 -2.49
N LEU A 7 -9.50 -8.19 -1.17
CA LEU A 7 -8.59 -7.61 -0.15
C LEU A 7 -7.17 -8.13 -0.27
N GLN A 8 -6.99 -9.34 -0.81
CA GLN A 8 -5.70 -9.95 -1.06
C GLN A 8 -5.72 -10.66 -2.41
N ILE A 9 -4.64 -10.52 -3.17
CA ILE A 9 -4.40 -11.28 -4.39
C ILE A 9 -3.03 -11.95 -4.33
N ARG A 10 -2.86 -13.01 -5.12
CA ARG A 10 -1.56 -13.66 -5.36
C ARG A 10 -1.16 -13.45 -6.82
N THR A 11 0.06 -12.98 -7.05
CA THR A 11 0.61 -12.82 -8.40
C THR A 11 1.03 -14.17 -8.97
N ALA A 12 1.32 -14.22 -10.28
CA ALA A 12 1.83 -15.43 -10.93
C ALA A 12 3.17 -15.91 -10.34
N ASN A 13 3.97 -14.98 -9.82
CA ASN A 13 5.26 -15.26 -9.19
C ASN A 13 5.13 -15.64 -7.71
N GLY A 14 3.91 -15.66 -7.17
CA GLY A 14 3.62 -16.06 -5.79
C GLY A 14 3.50 -14.90 -4.79
N ASP A 15 3.71 -13.65 -5.22
CA ASP A 15 3.67 -12.49 -4.32
C ASP A 15 2.27 -12.30 -3.73
N GLU A 16 2.20 -12.06 -2.43
CA GLU A 16 0.98 -11.67 -1.76
C GLU A 16 0.82 -10.14 -1.78
N LEU A 17 -0.20 -9.65 -2.48
CA LEU A 17 -0.52 -8.22 -2.51
C LEU A 17 -1.80 -7.93 -1.74
N LEU A 18 -1.79 -6.85 -0.95
CA LEU A 18 -2.92 -6.36 -0.17
C LEU A 18 -3.55 -5.15 -0.85
N PHE A 19 -4.87 -5.14 -0.92
CA PHE A 19 -5.64 -3.99 -1.40
C PHE A 19 -5.62 -2.88 -0.36
N VAL A 20 -5.26 -1.68 -0.79
CA VAL A 20 -5.34 -0.44 -0.03
C VAL A 20 -6.26 0.50 -0.79
N GLU A 21 -7.39 0.82 -0.17
CA GLU A 21 -8.35 1.78 -0.72
C GLU A 21 -7.72 3.17 -0.80
N GLY A 22 -8.03 3.90 -1.88
CA GLY A 22 -7.73 5.31 -1.99
C GLY A 22 -8.37 6.09 -0.84
N GLY A 23 -7.70 7.10 -0.34
CA GLY A 23 -8.16 7.82 0.83
C GLY A 23 -7.19 8.88 1.29
N SER A 24 -7.51 9.52 2.40
CA SER A 24 -6.64 10.51 3.01
C SER A 24 -6.07 10.01 4.33
N PHE A 25 -4.79 10.27 4.55
CA PHE A 25 -4.09 9.97 5.80
C PHE A 25 -3.15 11.13 6.16
N VAL A 26 -2.65 11.13 7.40
CA VAL A 26 -1.64 12.09 7.85
C VAL A 26 -0.28 11.41 7.75
N MET A 27 0.66 12.02 7.04
CA MET A 27 2.02 11.54 6.87
C MET A 27 3.00 12.43 7.62
N GLY A 28 4.02 11.83 8.23
CA GLY A 28 5.04 12.51 9.03
C GLY A 28 4.72 12.56 10.52
N GLU A 29 5.57 13.28 11.26
CA GLU A 29 5.50 13.40 12.72
C GLU A 29 5.16 14.83 13.14
N LEU A 30 4.59 15.00 14.35
CA LEU A 30 4.28 16.34 14.87
C LEU A 30 5.55 17.15 15.16
N GLU A 31 6.58 16.50 15.70
CA GLU A 31 7.89 17.09 15.97
C GLU A 31 9.00 16.07 15.65
N GLY A 32 10.12 16.52 15.08
CA GLY A 32 11.22 15.66 14.64
C GLY A 32 11.67 15.93 13.20
N SER A 33 12.46 15.02 12.63
CA SER A 33 12.98 15.13 11.27
C SER A 33 11.92 14.93 10.18
N GLU A 34 10.80 14.29 10.53
CA GLU A 34 9.68 13.98 9.61
C GLU A 34 8.51 14.96 9.78
N SER A 35 8.75 16.11 10.43
CA SER A 35 7.76 17.16 10.64
C SER A 35 7.74 18.20 9.52
N PRO A 36 6.60 18.88 9.29
CA PRO A 36 5.33 18.70 9.99
C PRO A 36 4.49 17.57 9.40
N ALA A 37 3.71 16.92 10.26
CA ALA A 37 2.62 16.05 9.87
C ALA A 37 1.66 16.78 8.92
N HIS A 38 1.38 16.20 7.75
CA HIS A 38 0.51 16.80 6.74
C HIS A 38 -0.44 15.79 6.11
N ARG A 39 -1.59 16.27 5.65
CA ARG A 39 -2.63 15.41 5.05
C ARG A 39 -2.27 15.08 3.61
N VAL A 40 -2.11 13.80 3.31
CA VAL A 40 -1.91 13.25 1.97
C VAL A 40 -3.22 12.64 1.49
N ASN A 41 -3.51 12.75 0.19
CA ASN A 41 -4.69 12.17 -0.43
C ASN A 41 -4.30 11.30 -1.64
N LEU A 42 -4.51 9.99 -1.53
CA LEU A 42 -4.38 9.05 -2.62
C LEU A 42 -5.71 8.96 -3.36
N THR A 43 -5.73 9.38 -4.63
CA THR A 43 -6.95 9.47 -5.45
C THR A 43 -7.30 8.16 -6.17
N TYR A 44 -6.56 7.10 -5.90
CA TYR A 44 -6.72 5.79 -6.51
C TYR A 44 -6.45 4.70 -5.48
N ASP A 45 -7.09 3.56 -5.70
CA ASP A 45 -6.80 2.34 -4.96
C ASP A 45 -5.51 1.71 -5.49
N LEU A 46 -4.80 0.99 -4.64
CA LEU A 46 -3.56 0.33 -5.00
C LEU A 46 -3.40 -1.02 -4.29
N TYR A 47 -2.56 -1.87 -4.85
CA TYR A 47 -2.13 -3.11 -4.22
C TYR A 47 -0.68 -2.96 -3.73
N VAL A 48 -0.42 -3.25 -2.46
CA VAL A 48 0.94 -3.20 -1.87
C VAL A 48 1.42 -4.60 -1.54
N GLY A 49 2.69 -4.90 -1.80
CA GLY A 49 3.33 -6.13 -1.35
C GLY A 49 3.21 -6.29 0.16
N LYS A 50 2.67 -7.42 0.61
CA LYS A 50 2.57 -7.76 2.04
C LYS A 50 3.94 -7.91 2.68
N TYR A 51 4.93 -8.34 1.88
CA TYR A 51 6.32 -8.51 2.27
C TYR A 51 7.24 -7.78 1.30
N PRO A 52 8.44 -7.34 1.75
CA PRO A 52 9.49 -6.92 0.84
C PRO A 52 9.88 -8.04 -0.12
N VAL A 53 10.25 -7.66 -1.34
CA VAL A 53 10.79 -8.59 -2.34
C VAL A 53 12.03 -9.28 -1.79
N THR A 54 12.06 -10.60 -1.87
CA THR A 54 13.19 -11.45 -1.47
C THR A 54 14.21 -11.59 -2.61
N PHE A 55 15.45 -11.97 -2.30
CA PHE A 55 16.45 -12.23 -3.34
C PHE A 55 16.01 -13.31 -4.34
N GLN A 56 15.32 -14.35 -3.86
CA GLN A 56 14.83 -15.43 -4.73
C GLN A 56 13.72 -14.97 -5.70
N GLU A 57 12.92 -13.96 -5.34
CA GLU A 57 11.89 -13.41 -6.22
C GLU A 57 12.48 -12.42 -7.24
N TYR A 58 13.63 -11.83 -6.92
CA TYR A 58 14.32 -10.88 -7.80
C TYR A 58 15.23 -11.57 -8.84
N ASP A 59 15.99 -12.58 -8.41
CA ASP A 59 16.96 -13.33 -9.24
C ASP A 59 16.27 -14.22 -10.30
#